data_AF-A0A133ZRN3-F1
#
_entry.id   AF-A0A133ZRN3-F1
#
_cell.length_a   1.000
_cell.length_b   1.000
_cell.length_c   1.000
_cell.angle_alpha   90.00
_cell.angle_beta   90.00
_cell.angle_gamma   90.00
#
_symmetry.space_group_name_H-M   'P 1'
#
loop_
_entity.id
_entity.type
_entity.pdbx_description
1 polymer ?
#
loop_
_entity_poly.entity_id
_entity_poly.type
_entity_poly.pdbx_seq_one_letter_code
_entity_poly.pdbx_strand_id
1 'polypeptide(L)'
;MADKKLIFMAVNMLITVFSLAIIIATMFIENQRIKTTAIFVAITILIVQKIVEIKVIKETRKVSILILCIIIAATCYFGYRLF
;
A
#
# COMPACT_ATOMS: atom_id res chain seq x y z
N MET A 1 8.17 25.51 -3.86
CA MET A 1 7.04 24.58 -4.20
C MET A 1 7.55 23.24 -4.69
N ALA A 2 8.63 23.19 -5.47
CA ALA A 2 9.26 21.94 -5.92
C ALA A 2 9.74 21.04 -4.77
N ASP A 3 10.35 21.62 -3.73
CA ASP A 3 10.92 20.85 -2.61
C ASP A 3 9.86 20.10 -1.81
N LYS A 4 8.69 20.72 -1.60
CA LYS A 4 7.56 20.09 -0.90
C LYS A 4 6.98 18.90 -1.69
N LYS A 5 6.96 18.99 -3.03
CA LYS A 5 6.50 17.89 -3.91
C LYS A 5 7.51 16.73 -3.89
N LEU A 6 8.81 17.04 -3.89
CA LEU A 6 9.89 16.04 -3.81
C LEU A 6 9.91 15.33 -2.45
N ILE A 7 9.81 16.06 -1.34
CA ILE A 7 9.71 15.47 0.01
C ILE A 7 8.49 14.56 0.12
N PHE A 8 7.34 14.99 -0.41
CA PHE A 8 6.14 14.16 -0.43
C PHE A 8 6.33 12.87 -1.24
N MET A 9 6.95 12.95 -2.43
CA MET A 9 7.28 11.77 -3.23
C MET A 9 8.25 10.83 -2.51
N ALA A 10 9.26 11.37 -1.82
CA ALA A 10 10.23 10.58 -1.05
C ALA A 10 9.54 9.84 0.11
N VAL A 11 8.69 10.52 0.88
CA VAL A 11 7.91 9.92 1.96
C VAL A 11 6.96 8.84 1.40
N ASN A 12 6.32 9.11 0.28
CA ASN A 12 5.43 8.15 -0.39
C ASN A 12 6.18 6.86 -0.81
N MET A 13 7.37 7.00 -1.41
CA MET A 13 8.21 5.84 -1.71
C MET A 13 8.63 5.09 -0.44
N LEU A 14 8.99 5.79 0.62
CA LEU A 14 9.43 5.20 1.88
C LEU A 14 8.32 4.37 2.55
N ILE A 15 7.08 4.88 2.57
CA ILE A 15 5.92 4.12 3.09
C ILE A 15 5.64 2.88 2.22
N THR A 16 5.86 2.99 0.91
CA THR A 16 5.68 1.84 -0.01
C THR A 16 6.69 0.74 0.29
N VAL A 17 7.98 1.11 0.44
CA VAL A 17 9.06 0.17 0.79
C VAL A 17 8.82 -0.45 2.16
N PHE A 18 8.38 0.35 3.13
CA PHE A 18 8.03 -0.15 4.47
C PHE A 18 6.90 -1.17 4.44
N SER A 19 5.84 -0.90 3.67
CA SER A 19 4.71 -1.83 3.52
C SER A 19 5.14 -3.13 2.85
N LEU A 20 5.98 -3.05 1.81
CA LEU A 20 6.58 -4.23 1.17
C LEU A 20 7.45 -5.03 2.15
N ALA A 21 8.24 -4.34 2.99
CA ALA A 21 9.05 -4.99 4.01
C ALA A 21 8.20 -5.75 5.03
N ILE A 22 7.05 -5.21 5.44
CA ILE A 22 6.09 -5.93 6.30
C ILE A 22 5.60 -7.20 5.58
N ILE A 23 5.16 -7.09 4.33
CA ILE A 23 4.67 -8.26 3.56
C ILE A 23 5.75 -9.33 3.47
N ILE A 24 7.01 -8.97 3.18
CA ILE A 24 8.12 -9.92 3.14
C ILE A 24 8.37 -10.52 4.53
N ALA A 25 8.37 -9.71 5.60
CA ALA A 25 8.54 -10.20 6.97
C ALA A 25 7.48 -11.23 7.36
N THR A 26 6.25 -11.09 6.84
CA THR A 26 5.19 -12.08 7.08
C THR A 26 5.49 -13.46 6.49
N MET A 27 6.38 -13.58 5.50
CA MET A 27 6.80 -14.89 4.97
C MET A 27 7.56 -15.74 6.01
N PHE A 28 8.16 -15.09 7.02
CA PHE A 28 8.88 -15.76 8.11
C PHE A 28 8.00 -16.07 9.33
N ILE A 29 6.72 -15.69 9.30
CA ILE A 29 5.77 -15.94 10.39
C ILE A 29 5.00 -17.22 10.13
N GLU A 30 5.20 -18.25 10.97
CA GLU A 30 4.50 -19.53 10.86
C GLU A 30 3.03 -19.46 11.28
N ASN A 31 2.71 -18.58 12.24
CA ASN A 31 1.34 -18.41 12.72
C ASN A 31 0.46 -17.72 11.67
N GLN A 32 -0.43 -18.50 11.04
CA GLN A 32 -1.33 -18.04 9.99
C GLN A 32 -2.22 -16.85 10.40
N ARG A 33 -2.68 -16.78 11.65
CA ARG A 33 -3.53 -15.66 12.11
C ARG A 33 -2.74 -14.35 12.16
N ILE A 34 -1.52 -14.40 12.68
CA ILE A 34 -0.63 -13.24 12.77
C ILE A 34 -0.20 -12.82 11.36
N LYS A 35 0.11 -13.79 10.50
CA LYS A 35 0.46 -13.56 9.09
C LYS A 35 -0.65 -12.81 8.34
N THR A 36 -1.88 -13.31 8.38
CA THR A 36 -3.02 -12.68 7.69
C THR A 36 -3.29 -11.28 8.24
N THR A 37 -3.21 -11.09 9.57
CA THR A 37 -3.41 -9.77 10.19
C THR A 37 -2.34 -8.78 9.74
N ALA A 38 -1.07 -9.19 9.73
CA ALA A 38 0.03 -8.32 9.32
C ALA A 38 -0.02 -7.97 7.83
N ILE A 39 -0.40 -8.91 6.95
CA ILE A 39 -0.65 -8.64 5.52
C ILE A 39 -1.80 -7.63 5.38
N PHE A 40 -2.89 -7.80 6.11
CA PHE A 40 -4.03 -6.88 6.06
C PHE A 40 -3.65 -5.46 6.51
N VAL A 41 -2.82 -5.34 7.55
CA VAL A 41 -2.27 -4.05 8.00
C VAL A 41 -1.40 -3.43 6.90
N ALA A 42 -0.48 -4.18 6.29
CA ALA A 42 0.38 -3.68 5.22
C ALA A 42 -0.42 -3.17 4.01
N ILE A 43 -1.47 -3.91 3.61
CA ILE A 43 -2.37 -3.50 2.53
C ILE A 43 -3.11 -2.20 2.90
N THR A 44 -3.59 -2.10 4.14
CA THR A 44 -4.30 -0.90 4.61
C THR A 44 -3.40 0.34 4.54
N ILE A 45 -2.11 0.19 4.92
CA ILE A 45 -1.12 1.27 4.82
C ILE A 45 -0.95 1.70 3.35
N LEU A 46 -0.79 0.76 2.43
CA LEU A 46 -0.66 1.05 0.98
C LEU A 46 -1.89 1.79 0.42
N ILE A 47 -3.10 1.41 0.84
CA ILE A 47 -4.35 2.08 0.43
C ILE A 47 -4.38 3.51 0.93
N VAL A 48 -4.14 3.73 2.23
CA VAL A 48 -4.16 5.08 2.84
C VAL A 48 -3.13 5.98 2.16
N GLN A 49 -1.92 5.47 1.96
CA GLN A 49 -0.85 6.18 1.28
C GLN A 49 -1.26 6.62 -0.14
N LYS A 50 -1.85 5.71 -0.94
CA LYS A 50 -2.30 6.05 -2.30
C LYS A 50 -3.43 7.07 -2.32
N ILE A 51 -4.35 7.03 -1.35
CA ILE A 51 -5.41 8.06 -1.22
C ILE A 51 -4.79 9.44 -0.94
N VAL A 52 -3.78 9.52 -0.07
CA VAL A 52 -3.07 10.78 0.20
C VAL A 52 -2.36 11.28 -1.06
N GLU A 53 -1.70 10.40 -1.82
CA GLU A 53 -1.04 10.75 -3.08
C GLU A 53 -2.03 11.35 -4.10
N ILE A 54 -3.21 10.74 -4.28
CA ILE A 54 -4.28 11.21 -5.17
C ILE A 54 -4.76 12.62 -4.80
N LYS A 55 -4.82 12.93 -3.49
CA LYS A 55 -5.20 14.27 -3.01
C LYS A 55 -4.12 15.31 -3.30
N VAL A 56 -2.86 14.95 -3.09
CA VAL A 56 -1.72 15.88 -3.15
C VAL A 56 -1.21 16.10 -4.59
N ILE A 57 -1.11 15.04 -5.40
CA ILE A 57 -0.55 15.11 -6.76
C ILE A 57 -1.67 14.97 -7.80
N LYS A 58 -2.05 16.08 -8.43
CA LYS A 58 -3.13 16.11 -9.44
C LYS A 58 -2.72 15.52 -10.78
N GLU A 59 -1.44 15.63 -11.18
CA GLU A 59 -0.93 15.12 -12.47
C GLU A 59 -1.00 13.58 -12.56
N THR A 60 -0.58 12.87 -11.51
CA THR A 60 -0.53 11.40 -11.48
C THR A 60 -1.85 10.77 -11.05
N ARG A 61 -2.88 11.59 -10.80
CA ARG A 61 -4.15 11.17 -10.18
C ARG A 61 -4.82 10.01 -10.92
N LYS A 62 -4.88 10.05 -12.26
CA LYS A 62 -5.50 8.98 -13.07
C LYS A 62 -4.81 7.64 -12.86
N VAL A 63 -3.47 7.63 -12.87
CA VAL A 63 -2.66 6.43 -12.68
C VAL A 63 -2.77 5.92 -11.25
N SER A 64 -2.70 6.80 -10.25
CA SER A 64 -2.82 6.38 -8.85
C SER A 64 -4.21 5.86 -8.47
N ILE A 65 -5.29 6.36 -9.11
CA ILE A 65 -6.63 5.75 -8.97
C ILE A 65 -6.65 4.34 -9.57
N LEU A 66 -6.06 4.15 -10.76
CA LEU A 66 -5.99 2.83 -11.39
C LEU A 66 -5.25 1.82 -10.49
N ILE A 67 -4.09 2.23 -9.95
CA ILE A 67 -3.30 1.40 -9.02
C ILE A 67 -4.11 1.06 -7.76
N LEU A 68 -4.84 2.03 -7.21
CA LEU A 68 -5.71 1.80 -6.05
C LEU A 68 -6.78 0.74 -6.35
N CYS A 69 -7.41 0.79 -7.53
CA CYS A 69 -8.38 -0.23 -7.94
C CYS A 69 -7.74 -1.62 -8.05
N ILE A 70 -6.52 -1.71 -8.58
CA ILE A 70 -5.78 -2.99 -8.67
C ILE A 70 -5.48 -3.54 -7.28
N ILE A 71 -5.04 -2.69 -6.35
CA ILE A 71 -4.76 -3.10 -4.96
C ILE A 71 -6.04 -3.63 -4.30
N ILE A 72 -7.18 -2.94 -4.46
CA ILE A 72 -8.46 -3.37 -3.91
C ILE A 72 -8.89 -4.71 -4.52
N ALA A 73 -8.85 -4.84 -5.85
CA ALA A 73 -9.22 -6.08 -6.54
C ALA A 73 -8.33 -7.27 -6.12
N ALA A 74 -7.01 -7.05 -6.04
CA ALA A 74 -6.07 -8.06 -5.58
C ALA A 74 -6.34 -8.43 -4.11
N THR A 75 -6.58 -7.45 -3.25
CA THR A 75 -6.91 -7.69 -1.83
C THR A 75 -8.21 -8.47 -1.67
N CYS A 76 -9.25 -8.15 -2.43
CA CYS A 76 -10.50 -8.89 -2.42
C CYS A 76 -10.31 -10.33 -2.93
N TYR A 77 -9.54 -10.52 -4.00
CA TYR A 77 -9.23 -11.85 -4.54
C TYR A 77 -8.42 -12.71 -3.55
N PHE A 78 -7.34 -12.16 -3.00
CA PHE A 78 -6.52 -12.87 -2.01
C PHE A 78 -7.27 -13.07 -0.69
N GLY A 79 -8.03 -12.07 -0.23
CA GLY A 79 -8.87 -12.17 0.97
C GLY A 79 -9.94 -13.24 0.85
N TYR A 80 -10.60 -13.35 -0.31
CA TYR A 80 -11.58 -14.42 -0.59
C TYR A 80 -10.96 -15.81 -0.68
N ARG A 81 -9.66 -15.92 -0.96
CA ARG A 81 -8.94 -17.20 -1.03
C ARG A 81 -8.28 -17.59 0.30
N LEU A 82 -8.14 -16.63 1.23
CA LEU A 82 -7.51 -16.79 2.55
C LEU A 82 -8.54 -17.01 3.69
N PHE A 83 -9.82 -16.70 3.45
CA PHE A 83 -10.97 -17.03 4.30
C PHE A 83 -11.78 -18.17 3.68
#